data_AF-A0A510E6Q7-F1
#
_entry.id   AF-A0A510E6Q7-F1
#
_cell.length_a   1.000
_cell.length_b   1.000
_cell.length_c   1.000
_cell.angle_alpha   90.00
_cell.angle_beta   90.00
_cell.angle_gamma   90.00
#
_symmetry.space_group_name_H-M   'P 1'
#
loop_
_entity.id
_entity.type
_entity.pdbx_description
1 polymer ?
#
loop_
_entity_poly.entity_id
_entity_poly.type
_entity_poly.pdbx_seq_one_letter_code
_entity_poly.pdbx_strand_id
1 'polypeptide(L)'
;MNTLDELKTEYNFSEEEMEYALSRAKGIIFGFAMEYRARRILEDMNFTNIRSVDMPTHDIEAEKDGKTFYIEVKASKKSPTKEYSAYKIAMIASLDGPHLTLLMKPEPSLLVTEDILSEPKKILLRFFRLLYEGKTEDVLLFIEDSHNREIITSYGKVIKSVTSRMKGVDDLDFIKLVT
;
A
#
# COMPACT_ATOMS: atom_id res chain seq x y z
N MET A 1 7.57 35.47 -2.28
CA MET A 1 8.39 34.95 -1.16
C MET A 1 8.38 33.44 -1.28
N ASN A 2 9.44 32.71 -0.92
CA ASN A 2 9.37 31.25 -0.95
C ASN A 2 8.69 30.74 0.33
N THR A 3 8.20 29.50 0.34
CA THR A 3 7.47 28.94 1.50
C THR A 3 8.30 28.90 2.78
N LEU A 4 9.63 28.74 2.70
CA LEU A 4 10.50 28.74 3.88
C LEU A 4 10.64 30.14 4.48
N ASP A 5 10.79 31.16 3.64
CA ASP A 5 10.85 32.57 4.05
C ASP A 5 9.53 33.02 4.70
N GLU A 6 8.40 32.52 4.19
CA GLU A 6 7.05 32.72 4.77
C GLU A 6 6.96 32.12 6.18
N LEU A 7 7.29 30.84 6.33
CA LEU A 7 7.27 30.17 7.65
C LEU A 7 8.21 30.85 8.64
N LYS A 8 9.39 31.26 8.19
CA LYS A 8 10.36 31.96 9.02
C LYS A 8 9.83 33.30 9.53
N THR A 9 9.18 34.07 8.65
CA THR A 9 8.65 35.40 8.97
C THR A 9 7.39 35.30 9.84
N GLU A 10 6.48 34.37 9.53
CA GLU A 10 5.21 34.20 10.23
C GLU A 10 5.40 33.74 11.68
N TYR A 11 6.33 32.82 11.91
CA TYR A 11 6.56 32.21 13.22
C TYR A 11 7.83 32.72 13.91
N ASN A 12 8.55 33.68 13.29
CA ASN A 12 9.79 34.26 13.80
C ASN A 12 10.86 33.21 14.13
N PHE A 13 11.00 32.18 13.27
CA PHE A 13 12.04 31.17 13.42
C PHE A 13 13.42 31.74 13.06
N SER A 14 14.43 31.30 13.81
CA SER A 14 15.83 31.55 13.49
C SER A 14 16.31 30.65 12.33
N GLU A 15 17.46 30.99 11.72
CA GLU A 15 18.08 30.12 10.71
C GLU A 15 18.44 28.73 11.27
N GLU A 16 18.93 28.67 12.51
CA GLU A 16 19.32 27.41 13.15
C GLU A 16 18.12 26.47 13.36
N GLU A 17 16.97 27.02 13.77
CA GLU A 17 15.72 26.25 13.91
C GLU A 17 15.22 25.71 12.56
N MET A 18 15.32 26.53 11.51
CA MET A 18 14.93 26.13 10.15
C MET A 18 15.84 25.03 9.60
N GLU A 19 17.16 25.16 9.76
CA GLU A 19 18.12 24.14 9.37
C GLU A 19 17.90 22.83 10.12
N TYR A 20 17.68 22.89 11.44
CA TYR A 20 17.34 21.73 12.25
C TYR A 20 16.08 21.05 11.70
N ALA A 21 14.98 21.79 11.48
CA ALA A 21 13.73 21.23 10.96
C ALA A 21 13.91 20.59 9.58
N LEU A 22 14.57 21.27 8.63
CA LEU A 22 14.83 20.75 7.29
C LEU A 22 15.70 19.49 7.32
N SER A 23 16.70 19.43 8.19
CA SER A 23 17.55 18.24 8.35
C SER A 23 16.74 17.01 8.78
N ARG A 24 15.76 17.22 9.68
CA ARG A 24 14.84 16.16 10.15
C ARG A 24 13.79 15.79 9.11
N ALA A 25 13.32 16.77 8.33
CA ALA A 25 12.27 16.59 7.33
C ALA A 25 12.80 16.07 5.98
N LYS A 26 14.11 15.94 5.78
CA LYS A 26 14.73 15.54 4.50
C LYS A 26 14.08 14.31 3.86
N GLY A 27 13.75 13.29 4.64
CA GLY A 27 13.10 12.07 4.15
C GLY A 27 11.67 12.32 3.64
N ILE A 28 10.91 13.15 4.35
CA ILE A 28 9.52 13.53 4.00
C ILE A 28 9.52 14.39 2.73
N ILE A 29 10.37 15.42 2.69
CA ILE A 29 10.54 16.29 1.51
C ILE A 29 10.92 15.46 0.29
N PHE A 30 11.86 14.51 0.47
CA PHE A 30 12.24 13.59 -0.59
C PHE A 30 11.08 12.69 -1.04
N GLY A 31 10.28 12.16 -0.12
CA GLY A 31 9.08 11.37 -0.43
C GLY A 31 8.10 12.14 -1.33
N PHE A 32 7.67 13.33 -0.89
CA PHE A 32 6.76 14.17 -1.68
C PHE A 32 7.34 14.57 -3.04
N ALA A 33 8.63 14.89 -3.11
CA ALA A 33 9.28 15.19 -4.38
C ALA A 33 9.27 13.99 -5.33
N MET A 34 9.39 12.77 -4.81
CA MET A 34 9.35 11.53 -5.60
C MET A 34 7.94 11.20 -6.07
N GLU A 35 6.92 11.37 -5.22
CA GLU A 35 5.51 11.23 -5.60
C GLU A 35 5.12 12.24 -6.68
N TYR A 36 5.53 13.50 -6.53
CA TYR A 36 5.29 14.51 -7.56
C TYR A 36 5.98 14.16 -8.88
N ARG A 37 7.22 13.62 -8.81
CA ARG A 37 7.94 13.13 -10.00
C ARG A 37 7.25 11.93 -10.63
N ALA A 38 6.67 11.02 -9.83
CA ALA A 38 5.98 9.82 -10.32
C ALA A 38 4.84 10.17 -11.27
N ARG A 39 4.15 11.30 -11.07
CA ARG A 39 3.07 11.74 -11.95
C ARG A 39 3.52 11.86 -13.41
N ARG A 40 4.63 12.56 -13.66
CA ARG A 40 5.20 12.70 -15.01
C ARG A 40 5.62 11.37 -15.61
N ILE A 41 6.21 10.49 -14.80
CA ILE A 41 6.60 9.14 -15.25
C ILE A 41 5.37 8.33 -15.68
N LEU A 42 4.25 8.45 -14.95
CA LEU A 42 3.01 7.77 -15.29
C LEU A 42 2.39 8.34 -16.57
N GLU A 43 2.45 9.67 -16.77
CA GLU A 43 2.06 10.32 -18.03
C GLU A 43 2.87 9.76 -19.21
N ASP A 44 4.20 9.65 -19.07
CA ASP A 44 5.10 9.05 -20.08
C ASP A 44 4.76 7.56 -20.36
N MET A 45 4.15 6.87 -19.39
CA MET A 45 3.66 5.50 -19.51
C MET A 45 2.21 5.40 -20.03
N ASN A 46 1.67 6.51 -20.55
CA ASN A 46 0.30 6.64 -21.07
C ASN A 46 -0.82 6.41 -20.03
N PHE A 47 -0.56 6.74 -18.76
CA PHE A 47 -1.65 6.87 -17.79
C PHE A 47 -2.31 8.25 -17.91
N THR A 48 -3.61 8.30 -17.61
CA THR A 48 -4.43 9.50 -17.58
C THR A 48 -5.06 9.67 -16.20
N ASN A 49 -5.71 10.81 -15.95
CA ASN A 49 -6.43 11.08 -14.70
C ASN A 49 -5.59 10.85 -13.42
N ILE A 50 -4.29 11.17 -13.47
CA ILE A 50 -3.33 10.91 -12.40
C ILE A 50 -3.56 11.87 -11.22
N ARG A 51 -3.88 11.32 -10.05
CA ARG A 51 -4.16 12.05 -8.81
C ARG A 51 -3.31 11.51 -7.67
N SER A 52 -2.62 12.40 -6.98
CA SER A 52 -2.00 12.07 -5.68
C SER A 52 -3.09 11.98 -4.62
N VAL A 53 -3.01 10.97 -3.77
CA VAL A 53 -3.96 10.72 -2.69
C VAL A 53 -3.23 10.47 -1.37
N ASP A 54 -3.89 10.74 -0.26
CA ASP A 54 -3.38 10.44 1.09
C ASP A 54 -4.08 9.18 1.62
N MET A 55 -3.74 8.04 1.03
CA MET A 55 -4.33 6.75 1.36
C MET A 55 -3.29 5.83 1.99
N PRO A 56 -3.64 5.01 3.00
CA PRO A 56 -2.68 4.10 3.63
C PRO A 56 -2.20 2.99 2.68
N THR A 57 -2.92 2.75 1.57
CA THR A 57 -2.64 1.70 0.60
C THR A 57 -1.66 2.13 -0.48
N HIS A 58 -1.78 3.34 -1.01
CA HIS A 58 -1.09 3.81 -2.20
C HIS A 58 -1.00 5.34 -2.21
N ASP A 59 -0.10 5.89 -3.03
CA ASP A 59 0.16 7.32 -3.09
C ASP A 59 -0.54 8.00 -4.29
N ILE A 60 -0.85 7.22 -5.34
CA ILE A 60 -1.41 7.74 -6.60
C ILE A 60 -2.52 6.83 -7.13
N GLU A 61 -3.63 7.44 -7.56
CA GLU A 61 -4.65 6.82 -8.40
C GLU A 61 -4.48 7.29 -9.85
N ALA A 62 -4.54 6.39 -10.81
CA ALA A 62 -4.41 6.72 -12.23
C ALA A 62 -5.23 5.76 -13.11
N GLU A 63 -5.61 6.21 -14.30
CA GLU A 63 -6.35 5.40 -15.26
C GLU A 63 -5.50 5.01 -16.45
N LYS A 64 -5.69 3.79 -16.95
CA LYS A 64 -5.10 3.34 -18.22
C LYS A 64 -6.01 2.29 -18.84
N ASP A 65 -6.28 2.42 -20.14
CA ASP A 65 -7.14 1.50 -20.90
C ASP A 65 -8.54 1.30 -20.25
N GLY A 66 -9.11 2.37 -19.69
CA GLY A 66 -10.42 2.37 -19.03
C GLY A 66 -10.45 1.69 -17.66
N LYS A 67 -9.30 1.40 -17.05
CA LYS A 67 -9.17 0.80 -15.72
C LYS A 67 -8.45 1.72 -14.75
N THR A 68 -8.93 1.77 -13.51
CA THR A 68 -8.25 2.46 -12.41
C THR A 68 -7.16 1.58 -11.82
N PHE A 69 -6.01 2.19 -11.55
CA PHE A 69 -4.84 1.58 -10.92
C PHE A 69 -4.46 2.35 -9.65
N TYR A 70 -4.07 1.60 -8.62
CA TYR A 70 -3.63 2.11 -7.33
C TYR A 70 -2.13 1.93 -7.22
N ILE A 71 -1.38 3.02 -7.07
CA ILE A 71 0.07 3.02 -7.30
C ILE A 71 0.81 3.49 -6.05
N GLU A 72 1.61 2.61 -5.47
CA GLU A 72 2.57 2.93 -4.42
C GLU A 72 3.92 3.35 -5.06
N VAL A 73 4.45 4.49 -4.67
CA VAL A 73 5.74 5.02 -5.12
C VAL A 73 6.84 4.58 -4.16
N LYS A 74 7.89 3.94 -4.70
CA LYS A 74 9.07 3.52 -3.91
C LYS A 74 10.36 4.07 -4.50
N ALA A 75 11.10 4.80 -3.68
CA ALA A 75 12.31 5.49 -4.10
C ALA A 75 13.58 4.61 -4.19
N SER A 76 13.59 3.41 -3.61
CA SER A 76 14.79 2.59 -3.42
C SER A 76 14.68 1.16 -3.97
N LYS A 77 15.84 0.50 -4.17
CA LYS A 77 15.99 -0.91 -4.54
C LYS A 77 15.80 -1.90 -3.38
N LYS A 78 15.63 -1.46 -2.12
CA LYS A 78 15.32 -2.39 -1.02
C LYS A 78 14.00 -3.10 -1.36
N SER A 79 13.84 -4.37 -0.95
CA SER A 79 12.63 -5.16 -1.25
C SER A 79 11.39 -4.28 -1.09
N PRO A 80 10.70 -3.93 -2.19
CA PRO A 80 9.66 -2.90 -2.20
C PRO A 80 8.48 -3.24 -1.29
N THR A 81 8.36 -4.53 -0.99
CA THR A 81 7.29 -5.12 -0.19
C THR A 81 7.71 -5.41 1.24
N LYS A 82 8.96 -5.12 1.66
CA LYS A 82 9.39 -5.34 3.06
C LYS A 82 8.50 -4.59 4.05
N GLU A 83 8.10 -3.37 3.69
CA GLU A 83 7.26 -2.48 4.51
C GLU A 83 5.76 -2.83 4.44
N TYR A 84 5.36 -3.77 3.57
CA TYR A 84 3.96 -4.14 3.42
C TYR A 84 3.57 -5.02 4.61
N SER A 85 3.03 -4.38 5.63
CA SER A 85 2.47 -5.07 6.80
C SER A 85 1.26 -5.90 6.40
N ALA A 86 0.91 -6.90 7.21
CA ALA A 86 -0.30 -7.69 7.00
C ALA A 86 -1.57 -6.81 6.93
N TYR A 87 -1.62 -5.72 7.70
CA TYR A 87 -2.70 -4.71 7.59
C TYR A 87 -2.70 -4.01 6.23
N LYS A 88 -1.53 -3.60 5.71
CA LYS A 88 -1.46 -3.00 4.36
C LYS A 88 -1.90 -3.98 3.29
N ILE A 89 -1.52 -5.26 3.40
CA ILE A 89 -2.01 -6.31 2.50
C ILE A 89 -3.53 -6.45 2.55
N ALA A 90 -4.13 -6.43 3.76
CA ALA A 90 -5.57 -6.46 3.91
C ALA A 90 -6.26 -5.25 3.26
N MET A 91 -5.68 -4.05 3.38
CA MET A 91 -6.25 -2.85 2.75
C MET A 91 -6.05 -2.84 1.22
N ILE A 92 -4.95 -3.40 0.72
CA ILE A 92 -4.74 -3.56 -0.72
C ILE A 92 -5.75 -4.57 -1.30
N ALA A 93 -6.05 -5.64 -0.57
CA ALA A 93 -7.01 -6.65 -0.98
C ALA A 93 -8.45 -6.11 -1.12
N SER A 94 -8.79 -5.00 -0.47
CA SER A 94 -10.13 -4.40 -0.56
C SER A 94 -10.28 -3.42 -1.73
N LEU A 95 -9.22 -3.17 -2.51
CA LEU A 95 -9.30 -2.31 -3.69
C LEU A 95 -9.99 -3.04 -4.85
N ASP A 96 -10.79 -2.31 -5.62
CA ASP A 96 -11.55 -2.80 -6.78
C ASP A 96 -10.75 -2.75 -8.10
N GLY A 97 -9.44 -2.53 -8.01
CA GLY A 97 -8.54 -2.46 -9.15
C GLY A 97 -7.12 -2.92 -8.84
N PRO A 98 -6.26 -3.02 -9.87
CA PRO A 98 -4.90 -3.52 -9.69
C PRO A 98 -4.06 -2.56 -8.86
N HIS A 99 -3.34 -3.12 -7.88
CA HIS A 99 -2.34 -2.39 -7.13
C HIS A 99 -0.95 -2.58 -7.77
N LEU A 100 -0.29 -1.48 -8.07
CA LEU A 100 1.03 -1.42 -8.67
C LEU A 100 2.04 -0.80 -7.70
N THR A 101 3.30 -1.17 -7.86
CA THR A 101 4.42 -0.51 -7.21
C THR A 101 5.30 0.14 -8.27
N LEU A 102 5.40 1.46 -8.23
CA LEU A 102 6.31 2.23 -9.06
C LEU A 102 7.67 2.34 -8.36
N LEU A 103 8.64 1.58 -8.85
CA LEU A 103 10.03 1.74 -8.46
C LEU A 103 10.63 2.90 -9.23
N MET A 104 11.25 3.85 -8.53
CA MET A 104 11.80 5.05 -9.16
C MET A 104 13.28 4.92 -9.54
N LYS A 105 13.98 3.90 -9.03
CA LYS A 105 15.41 3.65 -9.25
C LYS A 105 15.65 2.17 -9.53
N PRO A 106 16.64 1.80 -10.37
CA PRO A 106 17.60 2.69 -11.05
C PRO A 106 16.97 3.47 -12.20
N GLU A 107 15.95 2.90 -12.83
CA GLU A 107 15.07 3.54 -13.80
C GLU A 107 13.61 3.27 -13.38
N PRO A 108 12.67 4.15 -13.76
CA PRO A 108 11.28 3.97 -13.40
C PRO A 108 10.67 2.68 -13.97
N SER A 109 10.08 1.85 -13.11
CA SER A 109 9.37 0.65 -13.54
C SER A 109 8.12 0.38 -12.71
N LEU A 110 7.04 0.01 -13.39
CA LEU A 110 5.80 -0.44 -12.76
C LEU A 110 5.82 -1.94 -12.61
N LEU A 111 5.57 -2.40 -11.39
CA LEU A 111 5.48 -3.82 -11.06
C LEU A 111 4.08 -4.07 -10.49
N VAL A 112 3.44 -5.16 -10.93
CA VAL A 112 2.23 -5.63 -10.26
C VAL A 112 2.62 -6.02 -8.84
N THR A 113 1.98 -5.42 -7.85
CA THR A 113 2.38 -5.60 -6.45
C THR A 113 2.29 -7.06 -6.03
N GLU A 114 1.24 -7.76 -6.46
CA GLU A 114 1.08 -9.19 -6.15
C GLU A 114 2.33 -9.99 -6.58
N ASP A 115 2.88 -9.75 -7.77
CA ASP A 115 3.98 -10.53 -8.33
C ASP A 115 5.27 -10.42 -7.51
N ILE A 116 5.50 -9.26 -6.88
CA ILE A 116 6.71 -8.94 -6.12
C ILE A 116 6.56 -9.18 -4.60
N LEU A 117 5.40 -9.65 -4.15
CA LEU A 117 5.21 -10.08 -2.76
C LEU A 117 5.96 -11.39 -2.49
N SER A 118 6.48 -11.52 -1.27
CA SER A 118 6.89 -12.82 -0.73
C SER A 118 5.68 -13.76 -0.68
N GLU A 119 5.90 -15.06 -0.82
CA GLU A 119 4.83 -16.05 -0.84
C GLU A 119 3.85 -15.93 0.34
N PRO A 120 4.27 -15.78 1.62
CA PRO A 120 3.32 -15.62 2.71
C PRO A 120 2.36 -14.43 2.54
N LYS A 121 2.84 -13.35 1.93
CA LYS A 121 2.03 -12.15 1.66
C LYS A 121 1.13 -12.33 0.44
N LYS A 122 1.53 -13.12 -0.56
CA LYS A 122 0.67 -13.52 -1.68
C LYS A 122 -0.51 -14.35 -1.19
N ILE A 123 -0.24 -15.34 -0.34
CA ILE A 123 -1.27 -16.18 0.30
C ILE A 123 -2.22 -15.32 1.13
N LEU A 124 -1.67 -14.42 1.95
CA LEU A 124 -2.48 -13.50 2.75
C LEU A 124 -3.33 -12.54 1.90
N LEU A 125 -2.77 -12.00 0.81
CA LEU A 125 -3.50 -11.12 -0.13
C LEU A 125 -4.69 -11.86 -0.75
N ARG A 126 -4.47 -13.08 -1.24
CA ARG A 126 -5.52 -13.92 -1.85
C ARG A 126 -6.61 -14.27 -0.86
N PHE A 127 -6.22 -14.67 0.36
CA PHE A 127 -7.17 -14.93 1.43
C PHE A 127 -8.07 -13.72 1.72
N PHE A 128 -7.49 -12.53 1.89
CA PHE A 128 -8.29 -11.33 2.12
C PHE A 128 -9.20 -10.97 0.93
N ARG A 129 -8.76 -11.14 -0.32
CA ARG A 129 -9.62 -10.91 -1.49
C ARG A 129 -10.84 -11.82 -1.48
N LEU A 130 -10.65 -13.12 -1.25
CA LEU A 130 -11.76 -14.08 -1.14
C LEU A 130 -12.75 -13.69 -0.03
N LEU A 131 -12.23 -13.20 1.11
CA LEU A 131 -13.06 -12.70 2.21
C LEU A 131 -13.87 -11.45 1.81
N TYR A 132 -13.23 -10.44 1.20
CA TYR A 132 -13.93 -9.21 0.81
C TYR A 132 -14.94 -9.42 -0.32
N GLU A 133 -14.68 -10.38 -1.20
CA GLU A 133 -15.61 -10.80 -2.27
C GLU A 133 -16.77 -11.66 -1.74
N GLY A 134 -16.77 -12.06 -0.46
CA GLY A 134 -17.82 -12.90 0.13
C GLY A 134 -17.83 -14.34 -0.38
N LYS A 135 -16.72 -14.82 -0.95
CA LYS A 135 -16.60 -16.17 -1.53
C LYS A 135 -16.31 -17.21 -0.46
N THR A 136 -17.25 -17.42 0.44
CA THR A 136 -17.07 -18.29 1.62
C THR A 136 -16.61 -19.71 1.27
N GLU A 137 -17.20 -20.33 0.24
CA GLU A 137 -16.80 -21.69 -0.18
C GLU A 137 -15.34 -21.72 -0.67
N ASP A 138 -14.93 -20.74 -1.46
CA ASP A 138 -13.55 -20.62 -1.93
C ASP A 138 -12.57 -20.34 -0.78
N VAL A 139 -12.99 -19.58 0.24
CA VAL A 139 -12.19 -19.38 1.46
C VAL A 139 -11.96 -20.72 2.15
N LEU A 140 -13.00 -21.55 2.29
CA LEU A 140 -12.89 -22.88 2.92
C LEU A 140 -11.96 -23.81 2.12
N LEU A 141 -12.11 -23.85 0.80
CA LEU A 141 -11.20 -24.61 -0.07
C LEU A 141 -9.76 -24.10 0.00
N PHE A 142 -9.57 -22.78 0.07
CA PHE A 142 -8.23 -22.18 0.14
C PHE A 142 -7.46 -22.59 1.40
N ILE A 143 -8.16 -22.75 2.53
CA ILE A 143 -7.56 -23.14 3.83
C ILE A 143 -7.51 -24.66 4.02
N GLU A 144 -8.11 -25.46 3.13
CA GLU A 144 -7.92 -26.92 3.15
C GLU A 144 -6.49 -27.31 2.81
N ASP A 145 -5.80 -26.50 2.00
CA ASP A 145 -4.37 -26.59 1.79
C ASP A 145 -3.61 -26.31 3.11
N SER A 146 -2.80 -27.28 3.55
CA SER A 146 -2.09 -27.23 4.83
C SER A 146 -1.07 -26.09 4.89
N HIS A 147 -0.43 -25.77 3.77
CA HIS A 147 0.58 -24.73 3.69
C HIS A 147 -0.06 -23.34 3.77
N ASN A 148 -1.15 -23.11 3.03
CA ASN A 148 -1.96 -21.91 3.15
C ASN A 148 -2.48 -21.74 4.58
N ARG A 149 -3.03 -22.81 5.17
CA ARG A 149 -3.56 -22.79 6.54
C ARG A 149 -2.51 -22.37 7.56
N GLU A 150 -1.30 -22.95 7.50
CA GLU A 150 -0.20 -22.62 8.40
C GLU A 150 0.14 -21.12 8.34
N ILE A 151 0.31 -20.60 7.12
CA ILE A 151 0.62 -19.19 6.89
C ILE A 151 -0.50 -18.29 7.40
N ILE A 152 -1.76 -18.56 7.08
CA ILE A 152 -2.90 -17.76 7.52
C ILE A 152 -3.02 -17.78 9.05
N THR A 153 -2.83 -18.93 9.69
CA THR A 153 -2.85 -19.07 11.16
C THR A 153 -1.78 -18.19 11.82
N SER A 154 -0.59 -18.07 11.22
CA SER A 154 0.48 -17.20 11.74
C SER A 154 0.08 -15.71 11.80
N TYR A 155 -0.91 -15.29 11.01
CA TYR A 155 -1.46 -13.93 10.98
C TYR A 155 -2.78 -13.75 11.74
N GLY A 156 -3.20 -14.73 12.55
CA GLY A 156 -4.51 -14.76 13.21
C GLY A 156 -4.91 -13.47 13.94
N LYS A 157 -3.97 -12.82 14.66
CA LYS A 157 -4.23 -11.53 15.32
C LYS A 157 -4.64 -10.41 14.36
N VAL A 158 -3.96 -10.32 13.22
CA VAL A 158 -4.25 -9.30 12.20
C VAL A 158 -5.57 -9.62 11.51
N ILE A 159 -5.78 -10.89 11.17
CA ILE A 159 -7.04 -11.36 10.57
C ILE A 159 -8.21 -11.01 11.47
N LYS A 160 -8.17 -11.39 12.76
CA LYS A 160 -9.19 -11.05 13.76
C LYS A 160 -9.47 -9.54 13.80
N SER A 161 -8.40 -8.74 13.84
CA SER A 161 -8.53 -7.28 13.89
C SER A 161 -9.19 -6.70 12.64
N VAL A 162 -8.93 -7.27 11.46
CA VAL A 162 -9.51 -6.82 10.19
C VAL A 162 -10.96 -7.28 10.07
N THR A 163 -11.22 -8.56 10.34
CA THR A 163 -12.53 -9.20 10.11
C THR A 163 -13.58 -8.82 11.15
N SER A 164 -13.19 -8.45 12.38
CA SER A 164 -14.12 -7.95 13.41
C SER A 164 -14.92 -6.71 12.99
N ARG A 165 -14.52 -6.04 11.91
CA ARG A 165 -15.20 -4.88 11.35
C ARG A 165 -16.09 -5.24 10.15
N MET A 166 -16.08 -6.49 9.71
CA MET A 166 -16.81 -6.99 8.55
C MET A 166 -18.10 -7.69 9.00
N LYS A 167 -19.25 -7.28 8.45
CA LYS A 167 -20.54 -7.94 8.76
C LYS A 167 -20.59 -9.34 8.14
N GLY A 168 -21.05 -10.33 8.91
CA GLY A 168 -21.28 -11.71 8.44
C GLY A 168 -20.04 -12.61 8.38
N VAL A 169 -18.87 -12.10 8.76
CA VAL A 169 -17.62 -12.88 8.77
C VAL A 169 -17.43 -13.59 10.13
N ASP A 170 -18.06 -13.10 11.20
CA ASP A 170 -18.05 -13.71 12.53
C ASP A 170 -18.71 -15.11 12.55
N ASP A 171 -19.59 -15.38 11.58
CA ASP A 171 -20.28 -16.66 11.42
C ASP A 171 -19.44 -17.72 10.69
N LEU A 172 -18.30 -17.33 10.11
CA LEU A 172 -17.38 -18.29 9.50
C LEU A 172 -16.68 -19.06 10.62
N ASP A 173 -17.00 -20.34 10.76
CA ASP A 173 -16.40 -21.24 11.76
C ASP A 173 -14.87 -21.27 11.68
N PHE A 174 -14.29 -20.94 10.52
CA PHE A 174 -12.85 -20.76 10.38
C PHE A 174 -12.28 -19.59 11.19
N ILE A 175 -12.95 -18.45 11.30
CA ILE A 175 -12.44 -17.34 12.14
C ILE A 175 -12.30 -17.79 13.59
N LYS A 176 -13.16 -18.71 14.06
CA LYS A 176 -13.02 -19.32 15.38
C LYS A 176 -11.85 -20.31 15.48
N LEU A 177 -11.40 -20.87 14.36
CA LEU A 177 -10.28 -21.83 14.28
C LEU A 177 -8.89 -21.16 14.17
N VAL A 178 -8.81 -19.93 13.62
CA VAL A 178 -7.56 -19.16 13.48
C VAL A 178 -7.43 -17.96 14.44
N THR A 179 -8.41 -17.71 15.31
CA THR A 179 -8.38 -16.58 16.28
C THR A 179 -8.58 -17.00 17.73
#